data_AF-A0A0Q7E1C6-F1
#
_entry.id   AF-A0A0Q7E1C6-F1
#
_cell.length_a   1.000
_cell.length_b   1.000
_cell.length_c   1.000
_cell.angle_alpha   90.00
_cell.angle_beta   90.00
_cell.angle_gamma   90.00
#
_symmetry.space_group_name_H-M   'P 1'
#
loop_
_entity.id
_entity.type
_entity.pdbx_description
1 polymer ?
#
loop_
_entity_poly.entity_id
_entity_poly.type
_entity_poly.pdbx_seq_one_letter_code
_entity_poly.pdbx_strand_id
1 'polypeptide(L)'
;MPKDNRILIAIGAAVAVLAAVAIGLIFSGGKKSAEPPPAAQGGLTVDVADAPELNTTRELRCYVDGQFVGMATLVDCARRNGLATDALDVGVDETGALVAAPTASFAPPPSAPGDLAEAEAPAATEAPDVAAPEPTTAAAAQCLRHTGSDWRSLSSSMSLNACVQALYAGTCVTPGDALYGRWGNTTLRLVPRRVEQSQDNNRFRTLVEQDRSCQFPDLR
;
A
#
# COMPACT_ATOMS: atom_id res chain seq x y z
N MET A 1 -65.12 -58.06 -14.58
CA MET A 1 -64.59 -56.80 -15.13
C MET A 1 -63.59 -56.21 -14.13
N PRO A 2 -62.27 -56.22 -14.38
CA PRO A 2 -61.30 -55.55 -13.53
C PRO A 2 -60.84 -54.25 -14.19
N LYS A 3 -61.60 -53.16 -14.04
CA LYS A 3 -61.28 -51.87 -14.69
C LYS A 3 -61.49 -50.63 -13.82
N ASP A 4 -61.48 -50.77 -12.49
CA ASP A 4 -61.68 -49.59 -11.62
C ASP A 4 -60.40 -49.20 -10.84
N ASN A 5 -59.60 -50.16 -10.37
CA ASN A 5 -58.38 -49.84 -9.61
C ASN A 5 -57.28 -49.16 -10.44
N ARG A 6 -57.10 -49.53 -11.72
CA ARG A 6 -56.07 -48.89 -12.56
C ARG A 6 -56.44 -47.45 -12.92
N ILE A 7 -57.74 -47.15 -13.03
CA ILE A 7 -58.24 -45.80 -13.28
C ILE A 7 -58.08 -44.95 -12.02
N LEU A 8 -58.41 -45.48 -10.84
CA LEU A 8 -58.21 -44.80 -9.56
C LEU A 8 -56.72 -44.51 -9.29
N ILE A 9 -55.82 -45.45 -9.60
CA ILE A 9 -54.36 -45.24 -9.49
C ILE A 9 -53.87 -44.17 -10.48
N ALA A 10 -54.36 -44.19 -11.72
CA ALA A 10 -53.97 -43.20 -12.72
C ALA A 10 -54.43 -41.77 -12.35
N ILE A 11 -55.66 -41.63 -11.82
CA ILE A 11 -56.18 -40.35 -11.35
C ILE A 11 -55.40 -39.88 -10.13
N GLY A 12 -55.14 -40.75 -9.16
CA GLY A 12 -54.36 -40.42 -7.96
C GLY A 12 -52.93 -39.96 -8.30
N ALA A 13 -52.27 -40.64 -9.24
CA ALA A 13 -50.93 -40.26 -9.71
C ALA A 13 -50.93 -38.87 -10.39
N ALA A 14 -51.92 -38.58 -11.24
CA ALA A 14 -52.02 -37.28 -11.90
C ALA A 14 -52.24 -36.14 -10.90
N VAL A 15 -53.09 -36.36 -9.89
CA VAL A 15 -53.33 -35.36 -8.83
C VAL A 15 -52.07 -35.12 -7.99
N ALA A 16 -51.34 -36.18 -7.63
CA ALA A 16 -50.11 -36.06 -6.85
C ALA A 16 -49.02 -35.27 -7.58
N VAL A 17 -48.86 -35.48 -8.89
CA VAL A 17 -47.88 -34.73 -9.71
C VAL A 17 -48.25 -33.25 -9.76
N LEU A 18 -49.53 -32.92 -9.98
CA LEU A 18 -49.98 -31.53 -10.01
C LEU A 18 -49.80 -30.82 -8.66
N ALA A 19 -50.08 -31.52 -7.56
CA ALA A 19 -49.85 -30.98 -6.21
C ALA A 19 -48.36 -30.72 -5.95
N ALA A 20 -47.47 -31.63 -6.35
CA ALA A 20 -46.03 -31.46 -6.19
C ALA A 20 -45.48 -30.27 -7.00
N VAL A 21 -45.98 -30.05 -8.22
CA VAL A 21 -45.60 -28.91 -9.06
C VAL A 21 -46.08 -27.59 -8.44
N ALA A 22 -47.33 -27.54 -7.96
CA ALA A 22 -47.87 -26.35 -7.31
C ALA A 22 -47.09 -25.98 -6.05
N ILE A 23 -46.76 -26.97 -5.20
CA ILE A 23 -45.89 -26.77 -4.02
C ILE A 23 -44.50 -26.29 -4.45
N GLY A 24 -43.90 -26.91 -5.47
CA GLY A 24 -42.60 -26.50 -6.01
C GLY A 24 -42.56 -25.04 -6.48
N LEU A 25 -43.63 -24.56 -7.11
CA LEU A 25 -43.77 -23.17 -7.54
C LEU A 25 -43.92 -22.20 -6.37
N ILE A 26 -44.71 -22.56 -5.35
CA ILE A 26 -44.89 -21.74 -4.13
C ILE A 26 -43.56 -21.60 -3.37
N PHE A 27 -42.78 -22.66 -3.26
CA PHE A 27 -41.49 -22.63 -2.55
C PHE A 27 -40.33 -22.07 -3.40
N SER A 28 -40.44 -22.03 -4.74
CA SER A 28 -39.39 -21.48 -5.61
C SER A 28 -39.50 -19.96 -5.87
N GLY A 29 -40.58 -19.31 -5.43
CA GLY A 29 -40.78 -17.86 -5.59
C GLY A 29 -39.87 -16.96 -4.73
N GLY A 30 -39.02 -17.55 -3.89
CA GLY A 30 -38.21 -16.86 -2.89
C GLY A 30 -36.72 -16.72 -3.22
N LYS A 31 -36.33 -16.57 -4.49
CA LYS A 31 -34.97 -16.11 -4.79
C LYS A 31 -34.94 -14.59 -4.63
N LYS A 32 -34.79 -14.12 -3.40
CA LYS A 32 -34.30 -12.76 -3.16
C LYS A 32 -32.97 -12.67 -3.92
N SER A 33 -32.90 -11.78 -4.90
CA SER A 33 -31.63 -11.37 -5.48
C SER A 33 -30.68 -11.14 -4.31
N ALA A 34 -29.57 -11.86 -4.30
CA ALA A 34 -28.54 -11.63 -3.31
C ALA A 34 -28.14 -10.17 -3.45
N GLU A 35 -28.55 -9.35 -2.49
CA GLU A 35 -27.98 -8.02 -2.32
C GLU A 35 -26.46 -8.24 -2.27
N PRO A 36 -25.68 -7.64 -3.20
CA PRO A 36 -24.25 -7.87 -3.20
C PRO A 36 -23.69 -7.45 -1.84
N PRO A 37 -22.72 -8.20 -1.28
CA PRO A 37 -22.19 -7.91 0.04
C PRO A 37 -21.67 -6.47 0.10
N PRO A 38 -21.76 -5.77 1.24
CA PRO A 38 -21.52 -4.32 1.37
C PRO A 38 -20.11 -3.86 0.90
N ALA A 39 -19.17 -4.78 0.69
CA ALA A 39 -17.89 -4.51 0.04
C ALA A 39 -18.01 -4.06 -1.44
N ALA A 40 -19.14 -4.33 -2.11
CA ALA A 40 -19.39 -3.91 -3.49
C ALA A 40 -19.95 -2.47 -3.61
N GLN A 41 -20.32 -1.83 -2.50
CA GLN A 41 -20.91 -0.48 -2.48
C GLN A 41 -19.87 0.61 -2.16
N GLY A 42 -18.64 0.23 -1.81
CA GLY A 42 -17.57 1.16 -1.39
C GLY A 42 -16.27 0.99 -2.17
N GLY A 43 -16.31 0.48 -3.40
CA GLY A 43 -15.14 0.41 -4.27
C GLY A 43 -14.94 1.73 -5.02
N LEU A 44 -13.72 2.26 -4.99
CA LEU A 44 -13.31 3.37 -5.86
C LEU A 44 -13.48 2.92 -7.32
N THR A 45 -14.55 3.36 -7.97
CA THR A 45 -14.75 3.13 -9.41
C THR A 45 -13.88 4.13 -10.16
N VAL A 46 -12.78 3.64 -10.73
CA VAL A 46 -11.95 4.45 -11.62
C VAL A 46 -12.63 4.46 -12.99
N ASP A 47 -13.27 5.57 -13.30
CA ASP A 47 -13.82 5.85 -14.63
C ASP A 47 -12.65 6.24 -15.54
N VAL A 48 -12.02 5.25 -16.16
CA VAL A 48 -11.01 5.51 -17.21
C VAL A 48 -11.78 5.79 -18.50
N ALA A 49 -12.16 7.05 -18.68
CA ALA A 49 -12.54 7.54 -19.99
C ALA A 49 -11.31 7.54 -20.90
N ASP A 50 -11.49 7.22 -22.19
CA ASP A 50 -10.43 7.33 -23.20
C ASP A 50 -9.86 8.76 -23.17
N ALA A 51 -8.57 8.87 -22.82
CA ALA A 51 -7.90 10.15 -22.78
C ALA A 51 -7.81 10.71 -24.21
N PRO A 52 -8.26 11.95 -24.47
CA PRO A 52 -8.03 12.56 -25.76
C PRO A 52 -6.53 12.67 -26.01
N GLU A 53 -6.07 12.18 -27.17
CA GLU A 53 -4.68 12.28 -27.64
C GLU A 53 -4.11 13.67 -27.33
N LEU A 54 -3.10 13.72 -26.46
CA LEU A 54 -2.44 14.96 -26.07
C LEU A 54 -1.71 15.52 -27.29
N ASN A 55 -2.29 16.53 -27.93
CA ASN A 55 -1.65 17.25 -29.03
C ASN A 55 -0.49 18.09 -28.47
N THR A 56 0.74 17.61 -28.65
CA THR A 56 1.97 18.23 -28.15
C THR A 56 2.28 19.61 -28.75
N THR A 57 1.63 19.96 -29.86
CA THR A 57 1.79 21.24 -30.57
C THR A 57 0.75 22.31 -30.21
N ARG A 58 -0.28 21.97 -29.41
CA ARG A 58 -1.28 22.95 -28.97
C ARG A 58 -0.71 23.84 -27.87
N GLU A 59 -0.94 25.14 -28.00
CA GLU A 59 -0.62 26.10 -26.95
C GLU A 59 -1.67 26.03 -25.83
N LEU A 60 -1.18 25.88 -24.60
CA LEU A 60 -1.95 25.77 -23.38
C LEU A 60 -1.56 26.88 -22.41
N ARG A 61 -2.42 27.19 -21.44
CA ARG A 61 -2.09 28.13 -20.38
C ARG A 61 -1.00 27.55 -19.49
N CYS A 62 0.15 28.20 -19.45
CA CYS A 62 1.28 27.78 -18.64
C CYS A 62 1.25 28.43 -17.26
N TYR A 63 1.42 27.61 -16.23
CA TYR A 63 1.54 28.04 -14.85
C TYR A 63 2.89 27.59 -14.31
N VAL A 64 3.61 28.49 -13.62
CA VAL A 64 4.87 28.21 -12.93
C VAL A 64 4.69 28.67 -11.48
N ASP A 65 4.94 27.80 -10.51
CA ASP A 65 4.66 28.03 -9.09
C ASP A 65 3.22 28.49 -8.80
N GLY A 66 2.26 27.98 -9.60
CA GLY A 66 0.85 28.33 -9.51
C GLY A 66 0.47 29.70 -10.11
N GLN A 67 1.42 30.45 -10.70
CA GLN A 67 1.16 31.72 -11.37
C GLN A 67 1.09 31.57 -12.89
N PHE A 68 0.13 32.23 -13.53
CA PHE A 68 -0.01 32.19 -14.99
C PHE A 68 1.09 33.02 -15.65
N VAL A 69 1.89 32.39 -16.53
CA VAL A 69 3.03 33.03 -17.20
C VAL A 69 2.84 33.22 -18.70
N GLY A 70 1.72 32.76 -19.26
CA GLY A 70 1.39 32.92 -20.68
C GLY A 70 0.95 31.62 -21.35
N MET A 71 0.73 31.68 -22.66
CA MET A 71 0.46 30.48 -23.47
C MET A 71 1.78 29.85 -23.90
N ALA A 72 1.90 28.53 -23.79
CA ALA A 72 3.07 27.77 -24.23
C ALA A 72 2.67 26.33 -24.62
N THR A 73 3.52 25.64 -25.39
CA THR A 73 3.34 24.19 -25.62
C THR A 73 3.51 23.42 -24.31
N LEU A 74 2.98 22.20 -24.26
CA LEU A 74 3.11 21.34 -23.07
C LEU A 74 4.58 21.11 -22.69
N VAL A 75 5.44 20.88 -23.69
CA VAL A 75 6.89 20.66 -23.51
C VAL A 75 7.57 21.91 -22.96
N ASP A 76 7.29 23.09 -23.52
CA ASP A 76 7.92 24.33 -23.08
C ASP A 76 7.47 24.75 -21.68
N CYS A 77 6.19 24.51 -21.34
CA CYS A 77 5.69 24.78 -20.00
C CYS A 77 6.29 23.85 -18.95
N ALA A 78 6.42 22.55 -19.26
CA ALA A 78 7.03 21.57 -18.37
C ALA A 78 8.49 21.94 -18.05
N ARG A 79 9.29 22.33 -19.07
CA ARG A 79 10.67 22.80 -18.87
C ARG A 79 10.75 24.00 -17.93
N ARG A 80 9.84 24.96 -18.06
CA ARG A 80 9.81 26.15 -17.18
C ARG A 80 9.43 25.82 -15.74
N ASN A 81 8.73 24.71 -15.52
CA ASN A 81 8.44 24.17 -14.19
C ASN A 81 9.57 23.28 -13.64
N GLY A 82 10.72 23.19 -14.33
CA GLY A 82 11.83 22.34 -13.92
C GLY A 82 11.57 20.84 -14.10
N LEU A 83 10.51 20.45 -14.81
CA LEU A 83 10.28 19.06 -15.21
C LEU A 83 11.26 18.74 -16.34
N ALA A 84 12.25 17.89 -16.06
CA ALA A 84 13.17 17.39 -17.08
C ALA A 84 12.35 16.67 -18.17
N THR A 85 12.37 17.21 -19.39
CA THR A 85 11.70 16.60 -20.54
C THR A 85 12.53 15.50 -21.19
N ASP A 86 13.69 15.19 -20.63
CA ASP A 86 14.46 14.02 -21.03
C ASP A 86 13.84 12.79 -20.36
N ALA A 87 13.68 11.75 -21.18
CA ALA A 87 13.01 10.52 -20.85
C ALA A 87 13.49 9.96 -19.48
N LEU A 88 12.50 9.65 -18.63
CA LEU A 88 12.46 8.69 -17.52
C LEU A 88 12.30 9.26 -16.09
N ASP A 89 11.04 9.38 -15.67
CA ASP A 89 10.57 8.74 -14.41
C ASP A 89 9.31 7.85 -14.65
N VAL A 90 8.96 7.61 -15.91
CA VAL A 90 7.97 6.62 -16.34
C VAL A 90 8.53 5.97 -17.60
N GLY A 91 8.88 4.68 -17.56
CA GLY A 91 9.62 3.95 -18.61
C GLY A 91 8.86 3.78 -19.94
N VAL A 92 8.64 4.89 -20.64
CA VAL A 92 8.06 4.97 -21.97
C VAL A 92 9.11 5.66 -22.85
N ASP A 93 9.67 4.92 -23.80
CA ASP A 93 10.56 5.51 -24.80
C ASP A 93 9.76 6.25 -25.89
N GLU A 94 10.46 6.98 -26.76
CA GLU A 94 9.86 7.74 -27.87
C GLU A 94 9.04 6.87 -28.85
N THR A 95 9.12 5.53 -28.74
CA THR A 95 8.36 4.58 -29.56
C THR A 95 7.10 4.04 -28.87
N GLY A 96 6.83 4.46 -27.63
CA GLY A 96 5.66 4.00 -26.86
C GLY A 96 5.81 2.60 -26.29
N ALA A 97 7.03 2.06 -26.24
CA ALA A 97 7.29 0.73 -25.67
C ALA A 97 7.59 0.85 -24.17
N LEU A 98 6.90 0.03 -23.38
CA LEU A 98 7.10 -0.07 -21.93
C LEU A 98 8.36 -0.88 -21.64
N VAL A 99 9.45 -0.19 -21.29
CA VAL A 99 10.65 -0.82 -20.73
C VAL A 99 10.77 -0.36 -19.28
N ALA A 100 10.12 -1.10 -18.39
CA ALA A 100 10.27 -0.90 -16.96
C ALA A 100 11.64 -1.42 -16.50
N ALA A 101 12.47 -0.53 -15.95
CA ALA A 101 13.61 -0.94 -15.13
C ALA A 101 13.09 -1.56 -13.81
N PRO A 102 13.71 -2.65 -13.30
CA PRO A 102 13.16 -3.42 -12.21
C PRO A 102 13.56 -2.86 -10.84
N THR A 103 13.38 -1.57 -10.54
CA THR A 103 13.71 -1.05 -9.20
C THR A 103 12.98 0.25 -8.87
N ALA A 104 11.85 0.17 -8.17
CA ALA A 104 11.47 1.04 -7.04
C ALA A 104 10.02 0.72 -6.62
N SER A 105 9.81 0.42 -5.35
CA SER A 105 8.47 0.32 -4.77
C SER A 105 7.68 1.62 -5.01
N PHE A 106 6.49 1.52 -5.61
CA PHE A 106 5.59 2.64 -5.94
C PHE A 106 4.80 3.21 -4.76
N ALA A 107 5.12 2.81 -3.53
CA ALA A 107 4.48 3.37 -2.35
C ALA A 107 5.26 4.62 -1.90
N PRO A 108 4.71 5.85 -2.05
CA PRO A 108 5.35 7.03 -1.51
C PRO A 108 5.47 6.90 0.02
N PRO A 109 6.64 7.21 0.61
CA PRO A 109 6.79 7.18 2.05
C PRO A 109 5.88 8.24 2.69
N PRO A 110 5.23 7.93 3.83
CA PRO A 110 4.37 8.89 4.53
C PRO A 110 5.19 10.09 5.05
N SER A 111 4.57 11.26 5.04
CA SER A 111 5.15 12.53 5.50
C SER A 111 5.44 12.51 7.01
N ALA A 112 6.59 13.08 7.40
CA ALA A 112 6.97 13.21 8.81
C ALA A 112 6.08 14.24 9.54
N PRO A 113 5.72 14.03 10.82
CA PRO A 113 5.11 15.08 11.66
C PRO A 113 6.12 16.22 11.89
N GLY A 114 5.67 17.47 11.77
CA GLY A 114 6.51 18.66 11.91
C GLY A 114 7.03 18.88 13.34
N ASP A 115 8.31 19.22 13.43
CA ASP A 115 9.02 19.53 14.67
C ASP A 115 8.61 20.88 15.25
N LEU A 116 8.21 20.88 16.53
CA LEU A 116 8.15 22.08 17.35
C LEU A 116 9.42 22.15 18.22
N ALA A 117 10.19 23.21 17.99
CA ALA A 117 11.11 23.88 18.90
C ALA A 117 12.36 23.10 19.38
N GLU A 118 13.45 23.36 18.65
CA GLU A 118 14.84 23.39 19.12
C GLU A 118 14.96 24.15 20.46
N ALA A 119 15.53 23.49 21.47
CA ALA A 119 16.02 24.14 22.69
C ALA A 119 17.53 23.93 22.77
N GLU A 120 18.24 25.04 22.58
CA GLU A 120 19.68 25.23 22.57
C GLU A 120 20.36 24.68 23.83
N ALA A 121 21.36 23.81 23.65
CA ALA A 121 22.21 23.29 24.72
C ALA A 121 23.39 24.22 24.98
N PRO A 122 23.75 24.55 26.24
CA PRO A 122 24.94 25.32 26.52
C PRO A 122 26.21 24.47 26.40
N ALA A 123 27.26 25.08 25.84
CA ALA A 123 28.59 24.51 25.73
C ALA A 123 29.26 24.35 27.11
N ALA A 124 29.87 23.19 27.33
CA ALA A 124 30.89 23.01 28.36
C ALA A 124 32.13 22.36 27.72
N THR A 125 33.24 23.08 27.78
CA THR A 125 34.59 22.60 27.51
C THR A 125 35.12 21.95 28.78
N GLU A 126 35.67 20.73 28.70
CA GLU A 126 36.85 20.31 29.48
C GLU A 126 37.42 18.95 28.98
N ALA A 127 38.67 18.70 29.36
CA ALA A 127 39.73 17.95 28.67
C ALA A 127 39.67 16.39 28.84
N PRO A 128 40.57 15.61 28.20
CA PRO A 128 40.36 14.19 27.93
C PRO A 128 40.81 13.31 29.09
N ASP A 129 39.95 12.36 29.47
CA ASP A 129 40.34 11.19 30.25
C ASP A 129 40.10 9.93 29.40
N VAL A 130 41.11 9.07 29.37
CA VAL A 130 41.10 7.82 28.60
C VAL A 130 40.24 6.82 29.34
N ALA A 131 38.97 6.73 28.97
CA ALA A 131 38.05 5.70 29.44
C ALA A 131 38.02 4.52 28.48
N ALA A 132 38.08 3.31 29.04
CA ALA A 132 37.79 2.05 28.35
C ALA A 132 36.46 2.13 27.59
N PRO A 133 36.25 1.37 26.50
CA PRO A 133 35.01 1.42 25.74
C PRO A 133 33.84 1.05 26.65
N GLU A 134 33.09 2.06 27.10
CA GLU A 134 31.81 1.87 27.73
C GLU A 134 30.90 1.14 26.72
N PRO A 135 30.12 0.13 27.13
CA PRO A 135 29.13 -0.46 26.24
C PRO A 135 28.17 0.66 25.85
N THR A 136 28.21 1.08 24.57
CA THR A 136 27.27 2.03 23.99
C THR A 136 25.87 1.59 24.42
N THR A 137 25.26 2.36 25.32
CA THR A 137 23.89 2.07 25.75
C THR A 137 23.07 2.13 24.48
N ALA A 138 22.55 0.98 24.04
CA ALA A 138 21.76 0.92 22.81
C ALA A 138 20.64 1.95 22.98
N ALA A 139 20.66 3.00 22.17
CA ALA A 139 19.68 4.06 22.24
C ALA A 139 18.29 3.41 22.24
N ALA A 140 17.42 3.85 23.14
CA ALA A 140 16.04 3.44 23.19
C ALA A 140 15.19 4.57 22.60
N ALA A 141 14.29 4.23 21.69
CA ALA A 141 13.40 5.20 21.06
C ALA A 141 11.99 4.63 20.92
N GLN A 142 11.04 5.50 20.60
CA GLN A 142 9.66 5.11 20.31
C GLN A 142 9.62 4.21 19.06
N CYS A 143 8.85 3.12 19.14
CA CYS A 143 8.60 2.23 18.02
C CYS A 143 7.17 2.39 17.53
N LEU A 144 7.00 2.68 16.25
CA LEU A 144 5.70 2.90 15.61
C LEU A 144 5.52 1.93 14.44
N ARG A 145 4.29 1.44 14.25
CA ARG A 145 3.86 0.68 13.08
C ARG A 145 2.99 1.57 12.20
N HIS A 146 3.22 1.56 10.89
CA HIS A 146 2.32 2.20 9.94
C HIS A 146 1.19 1.23 9.58
N THR A 147 -0.07 1.64 9.73
CA THR A 147 -1.25 0.84 9.35
C THR A 147 -2.29 1.73 8.69
N GLY A 148 -2.67 1.41 7.45
CA GLY A 148 -3.57 2.27 6.68
C GLY A 148 -2.89 3.60 6.38
N SER A 149 -3.40 4.67 7.01
CA SER A 149 -2.86 6.04 6.87
C SER A 149 -2.32 6.61 8.20
N ASP A 150 -2.26 5.78 9.25
CA ASP A 150 -1.92 6.21 10.61
C ASP A 150 -0.68 5.50 11.16
N TRP A 151 -0.05 6.16 12.13
CA TRP A 151 1.02 5.61 12.95
C TRP A 151 0.49 5.12 14.30
N ARG A 152 0.74 3.86 14.63
CA ARG A 152 0.37 3.27 15.92
C ARG A 152 1.62 2.98 16.75
N SER A 153 1.64 3.47 17.99
CA SER A 153 2.74 3.19 18.91
C SER A 153 2.68 1.75 19.42
N LEU A 154 3.82 1.05 19.33
CA LEU A 154 4.03 -0.27 19.93
C LEU A 154 4.74 -0.14 21.28
N SER A 155 5.65 0.82 21.41
CA SER A 155 6.37 1.15 22.64
C SER A 155 6.89 2.59 22.57
N SER A 156 6.99 3.25 23.71
CA SER A 156 7.62 4.57 23.88
C SER A 156 9.15 4.50 23.99
N SER A 157 9.70 3.35 24.35
CA SER A 157 11.14 3.16 24.54
C SER A 157 11.53 1.71 24.28
N MET A 158 12.25 1.48 23.18
CA MET A 158 12.74 0.16 22.79
C MET A 158 14.01 0.29 21.94
N SER A 159 14.89 -0.71 21.95
CA SER A 159 16.05 -0.74 21.05
C SER A 159 15.61 -0.94 19.59
N LEU A 160 16.47 -0.54 18.65
CA LEU A 160 16.21 -0.71 17.22
C LEU A 160 15.91 -2.17 16.86
N ASN A 161 16.73 -3.11 17.35
CA ASN A 161 16.57 -4.54 17.05
C ASN A 161 15.25 -5.10 17.57
N ALA A 162 14.84 -4.72 18.79
CA ALA A 162 13.57 -5.15 19.35
C ALA A 162 12.38 -4.52 18.61
N CYS A 163 12.51 -3.30 18.10
CA CYS A 163 11.49 -2.68 17.24
C CYS A 163 11.34 -3.43 15.90
N VAL A 164 12.43 -3.82 15.26
CA VAL A 164 12.40 -4.64 14.03
C VAL A 164 11.70 -5.98 14.27
N GLN A 165 12.04 -6.68 15.37
CA GLN A 165 11.40 -7.93 15.74
C GLN A 165 9.90 -7.74 15.99
N ALA A 166 9.52 -6.75 16.79
CA ALA A 166 8.11 -6.46 17.11
C ALA A 166 7.27 -6.05 15.89
N LEU A 167 7.90 -5.41 14.90
CA LEU A 167 7.23 -4.97 13.68
C LEU A 167 7.05 -6.11 12.67
N TYR A 168 8.09 -6.90 12.44
CA TYR A 168 8.23 -7.69 11.21
C TYR A 168 8.47 -9.18 11.40
N ALA A 169 8.74 -9.67 12.62
CA ALA A 169 8.99 -11.09 12.83
C ALA A 169 7.78 -11.94 12.41
N GLY A 170 8.03 -12.99 11.64
CA GLY A 170 6.98 -13.88 11.11
C GLY A 170 6.18 -13.31 9.94
N THR A 171 6.51 -12.12 9.45
CA THR A 171 5.82 -11.48 8.32
C THR A 171 6.72 -11.45 7.09
N CYS A 172 6.30 -12.10 6.01
CA CYS A 172 6.95 -11.98 4.70
C CYS A 172 6.15 -11.02 3.81
N VAL A 173 6.87 -10.29 2.94
CA VAL A 173 6.28 -9.40 1.94
C VAL A 173 6.61 -9.87 0.53
N THR A 174 5.65 -9.68 -0.38
CA THR A 174 5.77 -10.05 -1.79
C THR A 174 6.54 -8.96 -2.54
N PRO A 175 7.22 -9.27 -3.67
CA PRO A 175 7.74 -8.24 -4.55
C PRO A 175 6.67 -7.21 -4.95
N GLY A 176 6.99 -5.93 -4.78
CA GLY A 176 6.05 -4.81 -4.98
C GLY A 176 5.45 -4.26 -3.70
N ASP A 177 5.36 -5.08 -2.65
CA ASP A 177 4.85 -4.66 -1.35
C ASP A 177 5.96 -4.16 -0.41
N ALA A 178 5.58 -3.30 0.53
CA ALA A 178 6.43 -2.91 1.63
C ALA A 178 5.61 -2.62 2.90
N LEU A 179 6.12 -3.05 4.05
CA LEU A 179 5.56 -2.65 5.34
C LEU A 179 6.47 -1.60 5.98
N TYR A 180 5.87 -0.61 6.61
CA TYR A 180 6.57 0.53 7.17
C TYR A 180 6.42 0.60 8.70
N GLY A 181 7.48 1.09 9.32
CA GLY A 181 7.63 1.25 10.75
C GLY A 181 8.55 2.42 11.03
N ARG A 182 8.63 2.82 12.29
CA ARG A 182 9.51 3.90 12.71
C ARG A 182 10.15 3.57 14.03
N TRP A 183 11.42 3.91 14.16
CA TRP A 183 12.19 3.84 15.38
C TRP A 183 12.78 5.22 15.64
N GLY A 184 12.19 5.98 16.57
CA GLY A 184 12.47 7.40 16.76
C GLY A 184 12.27 8.20 15.46
N ASN A 185 13.37 8.72 14.92
CA ASN A 185 13.39 9.47 13.66
C ASN A 185 13.76 8.62 12.44
N THR A 186 14.13 7.35 12.66
CA THR A 186 14.52 6.42 11.60
C THR A 186 13.29 5.68 11.07
N THR A 187 13.05 5.80 9.77
CA THR A 187 12.04 4.99 9.07
C THR A 187 12.59 3.61 8.79
N LEU A 188 11.79 2.59 9.10
CA LEU A 188 12.08 1.20 8.82
C LEU A 188 11.13 0.69 7.75
N ARG A 189 11.65 -0.04 6.77
CA ARG A 189 10.84 -0.64 5.70
C ARG A 189 11.19 -2.11 5.56
N LEU A 190 10.20 -2.99 5.70
CA LEU A 190 10.32 -4.38 5.30
C LEU A 190 10.04 -4.49 3.81
N VAL A 191 11.03 -4.96 3.07
CA VAL A 191 10.94 -5.34 1.65
C VAL A 191 11.28 -6.83 1.53
N PRO A 192 11.10 -7.48 0.36
CA PRO A 192 11.36 -8.91 0.24
C PRO A 192 12.76 -9.29 0.75
N ARG A 193 12.76 -10.15 1.78
CA ARG A 193 13.92 -10.72 2.45
C ARG A 193 14.85 -9.75 3.19
N ARG A 194 14.46 -8.52 3.50
CA ARG A 194 15.29 -7.62 4.31
C ARG A 194 14.52 -6.46 4.91
N VAL A 195 15.03 -5.92 6.00
CA VAL A 195 14.60 -4.63 6.55
C VAL A 195 15.62 -3.58 6.18
N GLU A 196 15.14 -2.47 5.66
CA GLU A 196 15.92 -1.30 5.32
C GLU A 196 15.61 -0.15 6.28
N GLN A 197 16.58 0.73 6.50
CA GLN A 197 16.43 1.93 7.31
C GLN A 197 16.75 3.19 6.51
N SER A 198 16.08 4.29 6.85
CA SER A 198 16.34 5.61 6.29
C SER A 198 16.12 6.70 7.34
N GLN A 199 16.99 7.71 7.34
CA GLN A 199 16.81 8.92 8.17
C GLN A 199 16.12 10.04 7.40
N ASP A 200 16.14 10.01 6.07
CA ASP A 200 15.68 11.08 5.19
C ASP A 200 14.49 10.67 4.31
N ASN A 201 13.96 9.46 4.49
CA ASN A 201 12.89 8.83 3.69
C ASN A 201 13.18 8.69 2.18
N ASN A 202 14.40 8.99 1.74
CA ASN A 202 14.78 8.95 0.32
C ASN A 202 15.86 7.91 0.06
N ARG A 203 16.81 7.76 0.99
CA ARG A 203 17.92 6.81 0.89
C ARG A 203 17.74 5.70 1.92
N PHE A 204 17.40 4.52 1.41
CA PHE A 204 17.25 3.31 2.22
C PHE A 204 18.52 2.46 2.15
N ARG A 205 18.98 2.00 3.32
CA ARG A 205 20.12 1.09 3.45
C ARG A 205 19.67 -0.17 4.16
N THR A 206 20.15 -1.33 3.74
CA THR A 206 19.88 -2.60 4.42
C THR A 206 20.36 -2.53 5.86
N LEU A 207 19.46 -2.79 6.80
CA LEU A 207 19.75 -2.93 8.22
C LEU A 207 20.01 -4.41 8.56
N VAL A 208 19.12 -5.30 8.13
CA VAL A 208 19.21 -6.74 8.39
C VAL A 208 18.56 -7.54 7.26
N GLU A 209 19.08 -8.72 6.97
CA GLU A 209 18.41 -9.70 6.12
C GLU A 209 17.35 -10.51 6.87
N GLN A 210 16.31 -10.91 6.15
CA GLN A 210 15.26 -11.79 6.61
C GLN A 210 15.44 -13.16 5.95
N ASP A 211 15.35 -14.21 6.76
CA ASP A 211 15.45 -15.57 6.26
C ASP A 211 14.15 -16.05 5.58
N ARG A 212 14.17 -17.29 5.08
CA ARG A 212 13.02 -17.89 4.39
C ARG A 212 11.83 -18.19 5.32
N SER A 213 12.02 -18.15 6.63
CA SER A 213 10.97 -18.32 7.64
C SER A 213 10.41 -16.97 8.14
N CYS A 214 10.74 -15.89 7.45
CA CYS A 214 10.36 -14.52 7.80
C CYS A 214 10.91 -14.09 9.18
N GLN A 215 12.07 -14.63 9.57
CA GLN A 215 12.73 -14.31 10.83
C GLN A 215 14.00 -13.50 10.60
N PHE A 216 14.53 -12.92 11.68
CA PHE A 216 15.80 -12.19 11.70
C PHE A 216 16.78 -12.88 12.66
N PRO A 217 17.49 -13.93 12.21
CA PRO A 217 18.44 -14.67 13.04
C PRO A 217 19.55 -13.78 13.60
N ASP A 218 19.98 -12.79 12.82
CA ASP A 218 21.10 -11.90 13.14
C ASP A 218 20.75 -10.82 14.19
N LEU A 219 19.47 -10.73 14.59
CA LEU A 219 18.99 -9.78 15.60
C LEU A 219 18.67 -10.41 16.96
N ARG A 220 18.97 -11.70 17.16
CA ARG A 220 18.74 -12.41 18.42
C ARG A 220 19.89 -12.22 19.41
#